data_AF-A0A7S0L2H6-F1
#
_entry.id   AF-A0A7S0L2H6-F1
#
_cell.length_a   1.000
_cell.length_b   1.000
_cell.length_c   1.000
_cell.angle_alpha   90.00
_cell.angle_beta   90.00
_cell.angle_gamma   90.00
#
_symmetry.space_group_name_H-M   'P 1'
#
loop_
_entity.id
_entity.type
_entity.pdbx_description
1 polymer ?
#
loop_
_entity_poly.entity_id
_entity_poly.type
_entity_poly.pdbx_seq_one_letter_code
_entity_poly.pdbx_strand_id
1 'polypeptide(L)'
;RKRRMPGRWETVHTSNDPDGREEGGSFTWRGRLCLLGGRGVLPVECLEPRSWRWETHSAHTHDLHHVQPVEYQGQFWVVSGWVGAWPAEQQIKETVLYDPGAQRLSRGCPIPDGHRRGAAGAIMW
;
A
#
# COMPACT_ATOMS: atom_id res chain seq x y z
N ARG A 1 27.38 17.28 -10.99
CA ARG A 1 26.43 16.22 -10.52
C ARG A 1 27.22 14.94 -10.30
N LYS A 2 27.33 14.42 -9.07
CA LYS A 2 28.04 13.14 -8.80
C LYS A 2 27.27 12.00 -9.46
N ARG A 3 27.98 11.14 -10.20
CA ARG A 3 27.43 9.98 -10.89
C ARG A 3 27.08 8.92 -9.82
N ARG A 4 25.80 8.58 -9.67
CA ARG A 4 25.37 7.45 -8.82
C ARG A 4 26.04 6.19 -9.32
N MET A 5 26.71 5.45 -8.43
CA MET A 5 27.33 4.17 -8.79
C MET A 5 26.25 3.08 -8.74
N PRO A 6 26.12 2.24 -9.78
CA PRO A 6 25.15 1.14 -9.78
C PRO A 6 25.44 0.17 -8.63
N GLY A 7 24.39 -0.43 -8.06
CA GLY A 7 24.50 -1.47 -7.04
C GLY A 7 24.77 -0.99 -5.61
N ARG A 8 24.63 0.31 -5.31
CA ARG A 8 24.68 0.83 -3.93
C ARG A 8 23.32 1.31 -3.47
N TRP A 9 22.93 0.87 -2.27
CA TRP A 9 21.83 1.47 -1.54
C TRP A 9 22.25 2.82 -0.98
N GLU A 10 21.34 3.78 -1.07
CA GLU A 10 21.49 5.11 -0.49
C GLU A 10 20.19 5.45 0.21
N THR A 11 20.29 6.00 1.43
CA THR A 11 19.13 6.56 2.12
C THR A 11 18.61 7.76 1.35
N VAL A 12 17.30 7.78 1.10
CA VAL A 12 16.60 8.95 0.60
C VAL A 12 16.15 9.77 1.80
N HIS A 13 16.67 10.99 1.94
CA HIS A 13 16.24 11.91 2.99
C HIS A 13 15.03 12.71 2.52
N THR A 14 13.96 12.69 3.32
CA THR A 14 12.71 13.42 3.09
C THR A 14 12.56 14.56 4.10
N SER A 15 11.67 15.52 3.82
CA SER A 15 11.43 16.67 4.70
C SER A 15 10.58 16.34 5.94
N ASN A 16 9.88 15.21 5.88
CA ASN A 16 9.09 14.60 6.94
C ASN A 16 9.15 13.09 6.74
N ASP A 17 8.62 12.34 7.71
CA ASP A 17 8.56 10.89 7.66
C ASP A 17 7.10 10.45 7.48
N PRO A 18 6.85 9.32 6.79
CA PRO A 18 5.55 8.65 6.83
C PRO A 18 5.39 7.93 8.16
N ASP A 19 4.18 7.47 8.45
CA ASP A 19 3.95 6.58 9.57
C ASP A 19 4.73 5.27 9.39
N GLY A 20 5.41 4.87 10.48
CA GLY A 20 6.13 3.60 10.55
C GLY A 20 5.19 2.44 10.28
N ARG A 21 5.55 1.59 9.33
CA ARG A 21 4.71 0.49 8.88
C ARG A 21 5.51 -0.75 8.56
N GLU A 22 4.92 -1.89 8.85
CA GLU A 22 5.42 -3.21 8.49
C GLU A 22 4.34 -3.96 7.72
N GLU A 23 4.75 -4.86 6.83
CA GLU A 23 3.85 -5.74 6.07
C GLU A 23 2.79 -5.01 5.21
N GLY A 24 2.96 -3.71 4.97
CA GLY A 24 2.19 -2.94 4.01
C GLY A 24 2.66 -3.18 2.57
N GLY A 25 1.96 -2.57 1.63
CA GLY A 25 2.33 -2.56 0.21
C GLY A 25 2.67 -1.16 -0.28
N SER A 26 3.35 -1.11 -1.43
CA SER A 26 3.61 0.15 -2.13
C SER A 26 3.17 0.08 -3.58
N PHE A 27 2.83 1.24 -4.15
CA PHE A 27 2.47 1.39 -5.55
C PHE A 27 2.89 2.77 -6.05
N THR A 28 2.90 2.97 -7.37
CA THR A 28 3.16 4.28 -7.95
C THR A 28 1.88 4.89 -8.50
N TRP A 29 1.61 6.14 -8.18
CA TRP A 29 0.46 6.88 -8.70
C TRP A 29 0.88 8.27 -9.15
N ARG A 30 0.67 8.60 -10.42
CA ARG A 30 1.07 9.90 -11.03
C ARG A 30 2.54 10.29 -10.74
N GLY A 31 3.43 9.30 -10.75
CA GLY A 31 4.86 9.48 -10.49
C GLY A 31 5.26 9.60 -9.01
N ARG A 32 4.30 9.45 -8.08
CA ARG A 32 4.54 9.42 -6.63
C ARG A 32 4.65 7.98 -6.15
N LEU A 33 5.49 7.72 -5.16
CA LEU A 33 5.53 6.44 -4.44
C LEU A 33 4.52 6.51 -3.30
N CYS A 34 3.55 5.61 -3.25
CA CYS A 34 2.54 5.55 -2.21
C CYS A 34 2.65 4.28 -1.38
N LEU A 35 2.30 4.38 -0.11
CA LEU A 35 2.28 3.30 0.88
C LEU A 35 0.84 3.05 1.31
N LEU A 36 0.43 1.79 1.37
CA LEU A 36 -0.92 1.38 1.80
C LEU A 36 -0.84 0.18 2.73
N GLY A 37 -1.64 0.21 3.78
CA GLY A 37 -1.67 -0.88 4.74
C GLY A 37 -0.45 -0.91 5.66
N GLY A 38 -0.38 -2.04 6.35
CA GLY A 38 0.48 -2.32 7.48
C GLY A 38 -0.35 -2.55 8.74
N ARG A 39 0.32 -2.96 9.82
CA ARG A 39 -0.32 -3.15 11.13
C ARG A 39 -0.67 -1.80 11.77
N GLY A 40 -1.81 -1.73 12.44
CA GLY A 40 -2.38 -0.52 13.03
C GLY A 40 -3.40 0.18 12.13
N VAL A 41 -3.84 1.36 12.56
CA VAL A 41 -4.70 2.25 11.77
C VAL A 41 -3.83 3.25 11.04
N LEU A 42 -3.50 2.93 9.79
CA LEU A 42 -2.50 3.68 9.01
C LEU A 42 -3.15 4.39 7.82
N PRO A 43 -2.77 5.65 7.54
CA PRO A 43 -3.20 6.32 6.33
C PRO A 43 -2.48 5.77 5.08
N VAL A 44 -3.07 6.05 3.92
CA VAL A 44 -2.31 6.02 2.66
C VAL A 44 -1.43 7.27 2.60
N GLU A 45 -0.15 7.09 2.31
CA GLU A 45 0.81 8.19 2.27
C GLU A 45 1.63 8.14 0.99
N CYS A 46 1.81 9.28 0.33
CA CYS A 46 2.48 9.37 -0.95
C CYS A 46 3.66 10.34 -0.91
N LEU A 47 4.83 9.89 -1.35
CA LEU A 47 6.04 10.69 -1.51
C LEU A 47 6.00 11.46 -2.83
N GLU A 48 6.06 12.78 -2.74
CA GLU A 48 6.29 13.67 -3.89
C GLU A 48 7.81 13.74 -4.19
N PRO A 49 8.31 13.12 -5.28
CA PRO A 49 9.75 13.03 -5.54
C PRO A 49 10.39 14.38 -5.90
N ARG A 50 9.61 15.41 -6.25
CA ARG A 50 10.14 16.76 -6.52
C ARG A 50 10.51 17.51 -5.26
N SER A 51 9.71 17.34 -4.20
CA SER A 51 9.89 18.03 -2.92
C SER A 51 10.47 17.13 -1.83
N TRP A 52 10.54 15.82 -2.06
CA TRP A 52 10.91 14.80 -1.07
C TRP A 52 10.06 14.91 0.20
N ARG A 53 8.76 15.14 0.02
CA ARG A 53 7.79 15.30 1.10
C ARG A 53 6.71 14.24 1.01
N TRP A 54 6.39 13.61 2.12
CA TRP A 54 5.25 12.71 2.26
C TRP A 54 3.96 13.52 2.44
N GLU A 55 2.94 13.16 1.68
CA GLU A 55 1.58 13.66 1.79
C GLU A 55 0.67 12.56 2.34
N THR A 56 0.00 12.85 3.44
CA THR A 56 -0.98 11.96 4.07
C THR A 56 -2.35 12.14 3.40
N HIS A 57 -2.92 11.08 2.87
CA HIS A 57 -4.28 11.08 2.32
C HIS A 57 -5.30 10.81 3.43
N SER A 58 -6.57 11.17 3.22
CA SER A 58 -7.65 10.98 4.20
C SER A 58 -8.07 9.52 4.42
N ALA A 59 -7.72 8.61 3.50
CA ALA A 59 -8.04 7.19 3.61
C ALA A 59 -7.15 6.49 4.65
N HIS A 60 -7.78 5.69 5.53
CA HIS A 60 -7.09 4.89 6.54
C HIS A 60 -7.43 3.40 6.38
N THR A 61 -6.40 2.56 6.40
CA THR A 61 -6.53 1.11 6.52
C THR A 61 -6.53 0.70 7.99
N HIS A 62 -7.31 -0.32 8.34
CA HIS A 62 -7.40 -0.86 9.70
C HIS A 62 -6.79 -2.26 9.74
N ASP A 63 -5.55 -2.35 10.22
CA ASP A 63 -4.75 -3.57 10.27
C ASP A 63 -4.64 -4.30 8.91
N LEU A 64 -4.70 -3.60 7.77
CA LEU A 64 -4.63 -4.28 6.48
C LEU A 64 -3.17 -4.58 6.13
N HIS A 65 -2.72 -5.81 6.35
CA HIS A 65 -1.30 -6.18 6.21
C HIS A 65 -1.11 -7.45 5.37
N HIS A 66 0.15 -7.75 5.03
CA HIS A 66 0.54 -8.78 4.06
C HIS A 66 -0.13 -8.55 2.70
N VAL A 67 -0.01 -7.34 2.17
CA VAL A 67 -0.73 -6.90 0.96
C VAL A 67 0.19 -6.49 -0.18
N GLN A 68 -0.30 -6.65 -1.41
CA GLN A 68 0.28 -6.08 -2.61
C GLN A 68 -0.82 -5.39 -3.43
N PRO A 69 -0.86 -4.04 -3.44
CA PRO A 69 -1.79 -3.29 -4.29
C PRO A 69 -1.42 -3.43 -5.77
N VAL A 70 -2.42 -3.57 -6.63
CA VAL A 70 -2.25 -3.58 -8.09
C VAL A 70 -3.19 -2.57 -8.74
N GLU A 71 -2.71 -1.81 -9.73
CA GLU A 71 -3.54 -0.83 -10.42
C GLU A 71 -4.51 -1.51 -11.40
N TYR A 72 -5.79 -1.16 -11.32
CA TYR A 72 -6.81 -1.50 -12.31
C TYR A 72 -7.83 -0.37 -12.42
N GLN A 73 -8.03 0.12 -13.64
CA GLN A 73 -8.98 1.21 -13.96
C GLN A 73 -8.82 2.47 -13.09
N GLY A 74 -7.58 2.84 -12.77
CA GLY A 74 -7.27 4.04 -11.97
C GLY A 74 -7.49 3.87 -10.46
N GLN A 75 -7.83 2.67 -9.99
CA GLN A 75 -7.90 2.30 -8.58
C GLN A 75 -6.82 1.28 -8.24
N PHE A 76 -6.42 1.22 -6.97
CA PHE A 76 -5.45 0.23 -6.49
C PHE A 76 -6.16 -0.86 -5.69
N TRP A 77 -6.07 -2.08 -6.19
CA TRP A 77 -6.77 -3.24 -5.68
C TRP A 77 -5.87 -4.09 -4.81
N VAL A 78 -6.38 -4.49 -3.66
CA VAL A 78 -5.81 -5.50 -2.78
C VAL A 78 -6.72 -6.72 -2.83
N VAL A 79 -6.21 -7.82 -3.38
CA VAL A 79 -6.97 -9.05 -3.65
C VAL A 79 -6.66 -10.19 -2.69
N SER A 80 -5.78 -9.95 -1.73
CA SER A 80 -5.39 -10.86 -0.65
C SER A 80 -4.74 -10.05 0.46
N GLY A 81 -4.82 -10.54 1.69
CA GLY A 81 -4.29 -9.84 2.85
C GLY A 81 -4.91 -10.35 4.13
N TRP A 82 -4.38 -9.87 5.23
CA TRP A 82 -4.84 -10.17 6.57
C TRP A 82 -5.26 -8.89 7.30
N VAL A 83 -6.07 -9.10 8.35
CA VAL A 83 -6.43 -8.10 9.36
C VAL A 83 -6.35 -8.67 10.76
N GLY A 84 -6.17 -7.79 11.74
CA GLY A 84 -6.14 -8.13 13.16
C GLY A 84 -4.73 -8.39 13.70
N ALA A 85 -4.68 -8.86 14.94
CA ALA A 85 -3.43 -9.00 15.69
C ALA A 85 -2.89 -10.43 15.67
N TRP A 86 -1.57 -10.55 15.71
CA TRP A 86 -0.89 -11.83 15.91
C TRP A 86 -1.29 -12.48 17.24
N PRO A 87 -1.48 -13.83 17.30
CA PRO A 87 -1.38 -14.83 16.23
C PRO A 87 -2.72 -15.20 15.58
N ALA A 88 -3.75 -14.36 15.72
CA ALA A 88 -5.13 -14.66 15.36
C ALA A 88 -5.61 -13.84 14.15
N GLU A 89 -4.71 -13.53 13.22
CA GLU A 89 -5.05 -12.74 12.04
C GLU A 89 -6.07 -13.44 11.14
N GLN A 90 -6.92 -12.64 10.52
CA GLN A 90 -8.01 -13.09 9.67
C GLN A 90 -7.78 -12.70 8.23
N GLN A 91 -8.11 -13.60 7.31
CA GLN A 91 -8.10 -13.30 5.89
C GLN A 91 -9.19 -12.31 5.52
N ILE A 92 -8.83 -11.31 4.71
CA ILE A 92 -9.84 -10.46 4.08
C ILE A 92 -10.75 -11.32 3.20
N LYS A 93 -12.05 -11.05 3.26
CA LYS A 93 -13.07 -11.81 2.53
C LYS A 93 -13.48 -11.17 1.21
N GLU A 94 -13.20 -9.87 1.07
CA GLU A 94 -13.53 -9.02 -0.07
C GLU A 94 -12.28 -8.27 -0.49
N THR A 95 -12.18 -7.94 -1.77
CA THR A 95 -11.09 -7.08 -2.26
C THR A 95 -11.20 -5.68 -1.62
N VAL A 96 -10.08 -5.06 -1.33
CA VAL A 96 -10.03 -3.66 -0.87
C VAL A 96 -9.57 -2.79 -2.04
N LEU A 97 -10.34 -1.77 -2.36
CA LEU A 97 -10.07 -0.85 -3.47
C LEU A 97 -9.72 0.51 -2.90
N TYR A 98 -8.64 1.09 -3.40
CA TYR A 98 -8.24 2.43 -3.07
C TYR A 98 -8.36 3.35 -4.29
N ASP A 99 -9.21 4.38 -4.18
CA ASP A 99 -9.28 5.47 -5.13
C ASP A 99 -8.38 6.62 -4.63
N PRO A 100 -7.23 6.88 -5.25
CA PRO A 100 -6.32 7.94 -4.84
C PRO A 100 -6.82 9.35 -5.18
N GLY A 101 -7.71 9.50 -6.17
CA GLY A 101 -8.29 10.78 -6.55
C GLY A 101 -9.34 11.24 -5.56
N ALA A 102 -10.16 10.30 -5.08
CA ALA A 102 -11.15 10.54 -4.02
C ALA A 102 -10.60 10.34 -2.61
N GLN A 103 -9.37 9.82 -2.46
CA GLN A 103 -8.75 9.43 -1.20
C GLN A 103 -9.68 8.55 -0.35
N ARG A 104 -10.24 7.52 -0.98
CA ARG A 104 -11.26 6.67 -0.38
C ARG A 104 -10.95 5.19 -0.57
N LEU A 105 -11.14 4.44 0.50
CA LEU A 105 -11.16 2.98 0.48
C LEU A 105 -12.59 2.48 0.33
N SER A 106 -12.79 1.44 -0.46
CA SER A 106 -14.05 0.72 -0.58
C SER A 106 -13.80 -0.78 -0.61
N ARG A 107 -14.85 -1.56 -0.36
CA ARG A 107 -14.84 -3.01 -0.57
C ARG A 107 -15.33 -3.31 -1.99
N GLY A 108 -14.75 -4.34 -2.60
CA GLY A 108 -15.12 -4.81 -3.93
C GLY A 108 -15.73 -6.20 -3.87
N CYS A 109 -15.36 -7.05 -4.83
CA CYS A 109 -15.93 -8.38 -4.94
C CYS A 109 -15.42 -9.34 -3.85
N PRO A 110 -16.18 -10.41 -3.54
CA PRO A 110 -15.71 -11.48 -2.67
C PRO A 110 -14.48 -12.18 -3.24
N ILE A 111 -13.51 -12.47 -2.36
CA ILE A 111 -12.37 -13.32 -2.69
C ILE A 111 -12.81 -14.78 -2.48
N PRO A 112 -12.68 -15.66 -3.50
CA PRO A 112 -13.04 -17.07 -3.35
C PRO A 112 -12.28 -17.72 -2.19
N ASP A 113 -12.94 -18.60 -1.42
CA ASP A 113 -12.39 -19.18 -0.19
C ASP A 113 -10.98 -19.78 -0.39
N GLY A 114 -10.79 -20.59 -1.44
CA GLY A 114 -9.48 -21.21 -1.75
C GLY A 114 -8.38 -20.25 -2.24
N HIS A 115 -8.71 -18.97 -2.46
CA HIS A 115 -7.76 -17.94 -2.88
C HIS A 115 -7.40 -16.96 -1.76
N ARG A 116 -8.07 -17.05 -0.60
CA ARG A 116 -7.77 -16.21 0.56
C ARG A 116 -6.45 -16.67 1.20
N ARG A 117 -5.52 -15.74 1.35
CA ARG A 117 -4.17 -15.96 1.92
C ARG A 117 -3.57 -14.65 2.40
N GLY A 118 -2.55 -14.75 3.26
CA GLY A 118 -1.66 -13.64 3.57
C GLY A 118 -0.64 -13.52 2.45
N ALA A 119 -0.55 -12.35 1.83
CA ALA A 119 0.25 -12.03 0.65
C ALA A 119 -0.13 -12.77 -0.65
N ALA A 120 0.07 -12.07 -1.77
CA ALA A 120 0.02 -12.63 -3.11
C ALA A 120 0.92 -11.82 -4.05
N GLY A 121 1.41 -12.47 -5.12
CA GLY A 121 1.90 -11.76 -6.30
C GLY A 121 0.69 -11.43 -7.19
N ALA A 122 0.30 -10.17 -7.23
CA ALA A 122 -0.76 -9.66 -8.10
C ALA A 122 -0.15 -8.87 -9.26
N ILE A 123 -0.57 -9.18 -10.48
CA ILE A 123 -0.18 -8.48 -11.70
C ILE A 123 -1.42 -8.24 -12.56
N MET A 124 -1.49 -7.05 -13.15
CA MET A 124 -2.40 -6.73 -14.24
C MET A 124 -1.55 -6.57 -15.50
N TRP A 125 -2.01 -7.13 -16.61
CA TRP A 125 -1.35 -7.06 -17.91
C TRP A 125 -2.18 -6.26 -18.91
#